data_AF-A0A960MUY2-F1
#
_entry.id   AF-A0A960MUY2-F1
#
_cell.length_a   1.000
_cell.length_b   1.000
_cell.length_c   1.000
_cell.angle_alpha   90.00
_cell.angle_beta   90.00
_cell.angle_gamma   90.00
#
_symmetry.space_group_name_H-M   'P 1'
#
loop_
_entity.id
_entity.type
_entity.pdbx_description
1 polymer ?
#
loop_
_entity_poly.entity_id
_entity_poly.type
_entity_poly.pdbx_seq_one_letter_code
_entity_poly.pdbx_strand_id
1 'polypeptide(L)'
;MILDRVILDNFGAYAGRQEAVLTPEPGKPIILFGGLNGGGKTTFLDSIQLGFYGRKARTSNWGGHGYRSYLAECINRNANPEEGASITIQFHRMVDGHVSHFELQRAWKRGPKGIEMTLRVNRDGEPDELLTEHWD
;
A
#
# COMPACT_ATOMS: atom_id res chain seq x y z
N MET A 1 -10.94 -2.39 -13.21
CA MET A 1 -9.79 -2.65 -12.32
C MET A 1 -10.25 -3.59 -11.23
N ILE A 2 -9.49 -4.63 -10.91
CA ILE A 2 -9.75 -5.58 -9.84
C ILE A 2 -8.48 -5.68 -9.00
N LEU A 3 -8.61 -5.58 -7.67
CA LEU A 3 -7.48 -5.78 -6.75
C LEU A 3 -7.22 -7.28 -6.61
N ASP A 4 -5.98 -7.70 -6.78
CA ASP A 4 -5.56 -9.09 -6.64
C ASP A 4 -4.95 -9.36 -5.27
N ARG A 5 -4.18 -8.40 -4.76
CA ARG A 5 -3.45 -8.56 -3.51
C ARG A 5 -3.09 -7.23 -2.87
N VAL A 6 -3.11 -7.20 -1.55
CA VAL A 6 -2.49 -6.12 -0.76
C VAL A 6 -1.49 -6.75 0.20
N ILE A 7 -0.25 -6.29 0.14
CA ILE A 7 0.85 -6.73 1.00
C ILE A 7 1.30 -5.54 1.84
N LEU A 8 1.35 -5.74 3.15
CA LEU A 8 1.76 -4.75 4.12
C LEU A 8 2.99 -5.27 4.85
N ASP A 9 4.04 -4.48 4.88
CA ASP A 9 5.23 -4.75 5.67
C ASP A 9 5.37 -3.64 6.71
N ASN A 10 5.30 -4.01 7.98
CA ASN A 10 5.49 -3.09 9.12
C ASN A 10 4.62 -1.82 9.06
N PHE A 11 3.38 -1.90 8.56
CA PHE A 11 2.51 -0.75 8.38
C PHE A 11 1.45 -0.62 9.49
N GLY A 12 1.50 0.47 10.26
CA GLY A 12 0.50 0.81 11.27
C GLY A 12 0.32 -0.32 12.30
N ALA A 13 -0.88 -0.91 12.35
CA ALA A 13 -1.19 -2.05 13.22
C ALA A 13 -0.55 -3.39 12.78
N TYR A 14 -0.07 -3.49 11.55
CA TYR A 14 0.48 -4.72 10.96
C TYR A 14 1.99 -4.79 11.19
N ALA A 15 2.44 -5.75 12.01
CA ALA A 15 3.86 -6.03 12.24
C ALA A 15 4.33 -7.16 11.31
N GLY A 16 5.54 -7.02 10.76
CA GLY A 16 6.08 -7.94 9.76
C GLY A 16 5.29 -7.89 8.45
N ARG A 17 5.47 -8.93 7.62
CA ARG A 17 4.78 -9.10 6.35
C ARG A 17 3.40 -9.71 6.55
N GLN A 18 2.38 -9.02 6.06
CA GLN A 18 0.98 -9.44 6.10
C GLN A 18 0.40 -9.32 4.70
N GLU A 19 -0.43 -10.28 4.30
CA GLU A 19 -0.88 -10.40 2.93
C GLU A 19 -2.37 -10.75 2.87
N ALA A 20 -3.10 -9.99 2.06
CA ALA A 20 -4.50 -10.22 1.77
C ALA A 20 -4.68 -10.54 0.29
N VAL A 21 -5.16 -11.74 -0.03
CA VAL A 21 -5.59 -12.11 -1.38
C VAL A 21 -6.99 -11.56 -1.61
N LEU A 22 -7.14 -10.80 -2.70
CA LEU A 22 -8.35 -10.06 -3.05
C LEU A 22 -8.97 -10.49 -4.38
N THR A 23 -8.31 -11.37 -5.13
CA THR A 23 -8.85 -11.93 -6.38
C THR A 23 -10.17 -12.66 -6.10
N PRO A 24 -11.31 -12.23 -6.67
CA PRO A 24 -12.58 -12.86 -6.42
C PRO A 24 -12.67 -14.27 -7.02
N GLU A 25 -13.31 -15.19 -6.30
CA GLU A 25 -13.65 -16.51 -6.84
C GLU A 25 -14.90 -16.44 -7.73
N PRO A 26 -15.06 -17.34 -8.72
CA PRO A 26 -16.28 -17.45 -9.50
C PRO A 26 -17.52 -17.59 -8.60
N GLY A 27 -18.50 -16.70 -8.78
CA GLY A 27 -19.72 -16.67 -7.97
C GLY A 27 -19.56 -16.09 -6.55
N LYS A 28 -18.36 -15.63 -6.16
CA LYS A 28 -18.10 -14.96 -4.86
C LYS A 28 -17.40 -13.60 -5.05
N PRO A 29 -18.12 -12.59 -5.56
CA PRO A 29 -17.52 -11.29 -5.89
C PRO A 29 -17.24 -10.39 -4.68
N ILE A 30 -17.68 -10.77 -3.47
CA ILE A 30 -17.60 -9.95 -2.27
C ILE A 30 -16.64 -10.59 -1.27
N ILE A 31 -15.63 -9.83 -0.85
CA ILE A 31 -14.70 -10.19 0.22
C ILE A 31 -15.02 -9.32 1.44
N LEU A 32 -15.34 -9.96 2.57
CA LEU A 32 -15.65 -9.27 3.81
C LEU A 32 -14.48 -9.36 4.79
N PHE A 33 -13.97 -8.20 5.19
CA PHE A 33 -12.96 -8.09 6.26
C PHE A 33 -13.63 -7.95 7.62
N GLY A 34 -13.80 -9.09 8.31
CA GLY A 34 -14.26 -9.15 9.70
C GLY A 34 -13.11 -8.99 10.70
N GLY A 35 -13.38 -8.38 11.86
CA GLY A 35 -12.39 -8.25 12.93
C GLY A 35 -12.88 -7.39 14.08
N LEU A 36 -12.24 -7.52 15.23
CA LEU A 36 -12.55 -6.72 16.42
C LEU A 36 -12.13 -5.25 16.25
N ASN A 37 -12.67 -4.37 17.09
CA ASN A 37 -12.21 -2.99 17.16
C ASN A 37 -10.74 -2.96 17.59
N GLY A 38 -9.94 -2.11 16.93
CA GLY A 38 -8.48 -2.12 17.09
C GLY A 38 -7.75 -3.22 16.32
N GLY A 39 -8.45 -4.14 15.65
CA GLY A 39 -7.86 -5.23 14.87
C GLY A 39 -7.28 -4.85 13.50
N GLY A 40 -7.04 -3.56 13.23
CA GLY A 40 -6.38 -3.12 12.00
C GLY A 40 -7.27 -2.95 10.76
N LYS A 41 -8.59 -3.13 10.85
CA LYS A 41 -9.52 -2.98 9.70
C LYS A 41 -9.41 -1.63 9.00
N THR A 42 -9.47 -0.53 9.77
CA THR A 42 -9.31 0.83 9.23
C THR A 42 -7.90 1.04 8.68
N THR A 43 -6.87 0.53 9.37
CA THR A 43 -5.49 0.56 8.88
C THR A 43 -5.34 -0.13 7.53
N PHE A 44 -6.02 -1.27 7.32
CA PHE A 44 -6.02 -1.94 6.02
C PHE A 44 -6.65 -1.07 4.94
N LEU A 45 -7.81 -0.46 5.21
CA LEU A 45 -8.46 0.45 4.26
C LEU A 45 -7.58 1.67 3.95
N ASP A 46 -6.97 2.27 4.97
CA ASP A 46 -6.02 3.38 4.84
C ASP A 46 -4.80 2.99 4.00
N SER A 47 -4.31 1.75 4.12
CA SER A 47 -3.18 1.26 3.33
C SER A 47 -3.48 1.28 1.83
N ILE A 48 -4.70 0.93 1.43
CA ILE A 48 -5.11 0.96 0.02
C ILE A 48 -5.12 2.40 -0.49
N GLN A 49 -5.67 3.33 0.29
CA GLN A 49 -5.69 4.76 -0.05
C GLN A 49 -4.27 5.32 -0.15
N LEU A 50 -3.41 5.05 0.84
CA LEU A 50 -2.03 5.53 0.86
C LEU A 50 -1.18 4.90 -0.24
N GLY A 51 -1.35 3.60 -0.50
CA GLY A 51 -0.66 2.88 -1.56
C GLY A 51 -0.99 3.46 -2.93
N PHE A 52 -2.25 3.73 -3.26
CA PHE A 52 -2.61 4.35 -4.53
C PHE A 52 -2.20 5.83 -4.62
N TYR A 53 -2.56 6.62 -3.61
CA TYR A 53 -2.61 8.08 -3.76
C TYR A 53 -1.49 8.83 -3.03
N GLY A 54 -0.65 8.16 -2.26
CA GLY A 54 0.46 8.79 -1.55
C GLY A 54 -0.01 10.00 -0.74
N ARG A 55 0.57 11.17 -1.03
CA ARG A 55 0.22 12.44 -0.37
C ARG A 55 -1.22 12.93 -0.64
N LYS A 56 -1.90 12.39 -1.65
CA LYS A 56 -3.31 12.73 -1.94
C LYS A 56 -4.29 11.82 -1.18
N ALA A 57 -3.80 10.83 -0.44
CA ALA A 57 -4.64 9.89 0.29
C ALA A 57 -5.43 10.57 1.41
N ARG A 58 -6.67 10.12 1.61
CA ARG A 58 -7.54 10.54 2.72
C ARG A 58 -7.57 9.45 3.79
N THR A 59 -6.47 9.34 4.52
CA THR A 59 -6.32 8.34 5.59
C THR A 59 -6.92 8.84 6.90
N SER A 60 -7.56 7.97 7.68
CA SER A 60 -8.36 8.39 8.85
C SER A 60 -7.55 9.11 9.93
N ASN A 61 -6.26 8.84 10.01
CA ASN A 61 -5.38 9.34 11.06
C ASN A 61 -4.50 10.52 10.64
N TRP A 62 -4.65 11.03 9.41
CA TRP A 62 -3.82 12.15 8.95
C TRP A 62 -4.39 13.47 9.47
N GLY A 63 -3.87 13.91 10.62
CA GLY A 63 -4.26 15.16 11.30
C GLY A 63 -3.69 16.45 10.70
N GLY A 64 -3.38 16.49 9.40
CA GLY A 64 -2.90 17.69 8.70
C GLY A 64 -1.44 18.08 8.95
N HIS A 65 -0.68 17.31 9.73
CA HIS A 65 0.77 17.50 9.87
C HIS A 65 1.53 17.03 8.62
N GLY A 66 2.82 17.34 8.54
CA GLY A 66 3.63 17.08 7.35
C GLY A 66 3.66 15.61 6.93
N TYR A 67 3.53 15.35 5.62
CA TYR A 67 3.45 13.99 5.05
C TYR A 67 4.57 13.05 5.50
N ARG A 68 5.80 13.56 5.62
CA ARG A 68 6.95 12.77 6.11
C ARG A 68 6.77 12.33 7.56
N SER A 69 6.26 13.19 8.44
CA SER A 69 5.97 12.82 9.83
C SER A 69 4.86 11.78 9.90
N TYR A 70 3.82 11.94 9.08
CA TYR A 70 2.73 10.97 8.96
C TYR A 70 3.26 9.57 8.54
N LEU A 71 4.14 9.50 7.55
CA LEU A 71 4.77 8.24 7.14
C LEU A 71 5.62 7.63 8.27
N ALA A 72 6.37 8.45 9.01
CA ALA A 72 7.14 7.96 10.16
C ALA A 72 6.24 7.31 11.22
N GLU A 73 5.09 7.91 11.51
CA GLU A 73 4.07 7.39 12.44
C GLU A 73 3.38 6.12 11.92
N CYS A 74 3.35 5.95 10.60
CA CYS A 74 2.79 4.76 9.96
C CYS A 74 3.73 3.55 9.99
N ILE A 75 4.99 3.68 10.43
CA ILE A 75 5.83 2.52 10.70
C ILE A 75 5.34 1.85 11.98
N ASN A 76 5.13 0.53 11.94
CA ASN A 76 4.69 -0.24 13.10
C ASN A 76 5.63 0.00 14.28
N ARG A 77 5.06 0.29 15.45
CA ARG A 77 5.80 0.62 16.68
C ARG A 77 6.80 -0.46 17.15
N ASN A 78 6.61 -1.71 16.74
CA ASN A 78 7.48 -2.82 17.09
C ASN A 78 8.53 -3.12 16.01
N ALA A 79 8.50 -2.44 14.86
CA ALA A 79 9.46 -2.61 13.78
C ALA A 79 10.64 -1.64 13.94
N ASN A 80 11.78 -2.00 13.38
CA ASN A 80 12.92 -1.08 13.28
C ASN A 80 12.59 0.04 12.27
N PRO A 81 12.60 1.33 12.67
CA PRO A 81 12.32 2.42 11.74
C PRO A 81 13.29 2.51 10.55
N GLU A 82 14.50 1.97 10.67
CA GLU A 82 15.48 1.90 9.58
C GLU A 82 15.16 0.82 8.54
N GLU A 83 14.48 -0.26 8.94
CA GLU A 83 13.88 -1.23 8.00
C GLU A 83 12.68 -0.61 7.27
N GLY A 84 11.92 0.22 8.01
CA GLY A 84 10.81 0.98 7.46
C GLY A 84 9.53 0.17 7.29
N ALA A 85 8.67 0.67 6.41
CA ALA A 85 7.38 0.08 6.08
C ALA A 85 7.13 0.16 4.57
N SER A 86 6.31 -0.77 4.06
CA SER A 86 5.85 -0.73 2.69
C SER A 86 4.42 -1.21 2.52
N ILE A 87 3.79 -0.70 1.46
CA ILE A 87 2.49 -1.11 0.95
C ILE A 87 2.71 -1.53 -0.49
N THR A 88 2.34 -2.76 -0.82
CA THR A 88 2.32 -3.27 -2.20
C THR A 88 0.88 -3.60 -2.57
N ILE A 89 0.40 -3.04 -3.67
CA ILE A 89 -0.94 -3.32 -4.21
C ILE A 89 -0.77 -3.95 -5.59
N GLN A 90 -1.27 -5.17 -5.74
CA GLN A 90 -1.36 -5.84 -7.03
C GLN A 90 -2.80 -5.76 -7.52
N PHE A 91 -2.97 -5.39 -8.78
CA PHE A 91 -4.28 -5.27 -9.41
C PHE A 91 -4.17 -5.47 -10.92
N HIS A 92 -5.25 -5.87 -11.55
CA HIS A 92 -5.33 -5.94 -13.01
C HIS A 92 -6.44 -5.05 -13.56
N ARG A 93 -6.24 -4.58 -14.79
CA ARG A 93 -7.25 -3.84 -15.53
C ARG A 93 -7.09 -4.05 -17.03
N MET A 94 -8.17 -3.83 -17.77
CA MET A 94 -8.13 -3.76 -19.22
C MET A 94 -7.42 -2.49 -19.68
N VAL A 95 -6.40 -2.64 -20.51
CA VAL A 95 -5.67 -1.57 -21.21
C VAL A 95 -5.56 -1.99 -22.66
N ASP A 96 -6.05 -1.16 -23.58
CA ASP A 96 -5.98 -1.42 -25.03
C ASP A 96 -6.48 -2.82 -25.44
N GLY A 97 -7.58 -3.27 -24.83
CA GLY A 97 -8.19 -4.58 -25.11
C GLY A 97 -7.51 -5.79 -24.47
N HIS A 98 -6.44 -5.60 -23.70
CA HIS A 98 -5.71 -6.68 -23.01
C HIS A 98 -5.77 -6.49 -21.50
N VAL A 99 -5.78 -7.59 -20.75
CA VAL A 99 -5.61 -7.54 -19.29
C VAL A 99 -4.13 -7.27 -19.03
N SER A 100 -3.83 -6.15 -18.36
CA SER A 100 -2.49 -5.90 -17.80
C SER A 100 -2.54 -5.99 -16.28
N HIS A 101 -1.51 -6.62 -15.73
CA HIS A 101 -1.27 -6.75 -14.30
C HIS A 101 -0.32 -5.66 -13.84
N PHE A 102 -0.63 -5.04 -12.72
CA PHE A 102 0.15 -3.95 -12.14
C PHE A 102 0.53 -4.31 -10.71
N GLU A 103 1.75 -3.96 -10.33
CA GLU A 103 2.20 -3.98 -8.95
C GLU A 103 2.71 -2.58 -8.58
N LEU A 104 2.02 -1.96 -7.63
CA LEU A 104 2.36 -0.65 -7.11
C LEU A 104 2.97 -0.83 -5.72
N GLN A 105 4.23 -0.48 -5.55
CA GLN A 105 4.89 -0.53 -4.25
C GLN A 105 5.29 0.87 -3.79
N ARG A 106 4.78 1.26 -2.62
CA ARG A 106 5.28 2.41 -1.85
C ARG A 106 6.01 1.91 -0.63
N ALA A 107 7.26 2.33 -0.49
CA ALA A 107 8.09 2.02 0.66
C ALA A 107 8.66 3.30 1.26
N TRP A 108 8.83 3.31 2.58
CA TRP A 108 9.51 4.39 3.27
C TRP A 108 10.23 3.89 4.51
N LYS A 109 11.31 4.58 4.88
CA LYS A 109 12.14 4.24 6.04
C LYS A 109 12.77 5.48 6.64
N ARG A 110 13.22 5.36 7.89
CA ARG A 110 14.00 6.41 8.55
C ARG A 110 15.46 6.30 8.12
N GLY A 111 15.90 7.29 7.34
CA GLY A 111 17.31 7.48 6.98
C GLY A 111 17.99 8.57 7.81
N PRO A 112 19.29 8.84 7.56
CA PRO A 112 20.08 9.81 8.32
C PRO A 112 19.53 11.24 8.26
N LYS A 113 18.85 11.60 7.16
CA LYS A 113 18.30 12.95 6.90
C LYS A 113 16.77 13.02 7.07
N GLY A 114 16.16 12.00 7.67
CA GLY A 114 14.71 11.87 7.83
C GLY A 114 14.11 10.77 6.98
N ILE A 115 12.79 10.85 6.70
CA ILE A 115 12.08 9.79 5.98
C ILE A 115 12.46 9.75 4.50
N GLU A 116 12.98 8.62 4.05
CA GLU A 116 13.24 8.32 2.64
C GLU A 116 12.04 7.55 2.09
N MET A 117 11.62 7.87 0.86
CA MET A 117 10.46 7.27 0.21
C MET A 117 10.86 6.72 -1.15
N THR A 118 10.23 5.62 -1.55
CA THR A 118 10.39 5.02 -2.86
C THR A 118 9.04 4.59 -3.38
N LEU A 119 8.80 4.87 -4.65
CA LEU A 119 7.66 4.38 -5.41
C LEU A 119 8.20 3.51 -6.54
N ARG A 120 7.56 2.38 -6.79
CA ARG A 120 7.86 1.49 -7.92
C ARG A 120 6.56 1.00 -8.51
N VAL A 121 6.51 0.96 -9.83
CA VAL A 121 5.41 0.37 -10.59
C VAL A 121 6.00 -0.71 -11.49
N ASN A 122 5.49 -1.93 -11.37
CA ASN A 122 5.73 -2.98 -12.35
C ASN A 122 4.44 -3.19 -13.15
N ARG A 123 4.60 -3.41 -14.46
CA ARG A 123 3.53 -3.79 -15.37
C ARG A 123 3.88 -5.12 -16.03
N ASP A 124 2.98 -6.07 -15.92
CA ASP A 124 3.11 -7.41 -16.53
C ASP A 124 4.42 -8.13 -16.13
N GLY A 125 4.87 -7.88 -14.88
CA GLY A 125 6.08 -8.48 -14.29
C GLY A 125 7.36 -7.66 -14.48
N GLU A 126 7.32 -6.62 -15.32
CA GLU A 126 8.49 -5.80 -15.66
C GLU A 126 8.39 -4.40 -15.07
N PRO A 127 9.50 -3.75 -14.67
CA PRO A 127 9.48 -2.35 -14.24
C PRO A 127 8.93 -1.40 -15.31
N ASP A 128 8.02 -0.51 -14.91
CA ASP A 128 7.49 0.57 -15.75
C ASP A 128 7.96 1.92 -15.20
N GLU A 129 9.10 2.39 -15.72
CA GLU A 129 9.73 3.64 -15.27
C GLU A 129 8.84 4.86 -15.53
N LEU A 130 8.13 4.88 -16.67
CA LEU A 130 7.24 5.98 -17.02
C LEU A 130 6.09 6.10 -16.01
N LEU A 131 5.44 4.98 -15.67
CA LEU A 131 4.42 4.98 -14.64
C LEU A 131 5.01 5.28 -13.26
N THR A 132 6.21 4.80 -12.95
CA THR A 132 6.88 5.08 -11.68
C THR A 132 7.12 6.57 -11.49
N GLU A 133 7.59 7.27 -12.53
CA GLU A 133 7.83 8.72 -12.50
C GLU A 133 6.54 9.56 -12.48
N HIS A 134 5.46 9.06 -13.08
CA HIS A 134 4.22 9.83 -13.29
C HIS A 134 2.99 9.32 -12.53
N TRP A 135 3.18 8.44 -11.55
CA TRP A 135 2.06 7.88 -10.79
C TRP A 135 1.32 8.91 -9.94
N ASP A 136 2.07 9.86 -9.35
CA ASP A 136 1.59 10.81 -8.34
C ASP A 136 0.98 12.10 -8.91
#